data_AF-C7TNS6-F1
#
_entry.id   AF-C7TNS6-F1
#
_cell.length_a   1.000
_cell.length_b   1.000
_cell.length_c   1.000
_cell.angle_alpha   90.00
_cell.angle_beta   90.00
_cell.angle_gamma   90.00
#
_symmetry.space_group_name_H-M   'P 1'
#
loop_
_entity.id
_entity.type
_entity.pdbx_description
1 polymer ?
#
loop_
_entity_poly.entity_id
_entity_poly.type
_entity_poly.pdbx_seq_one_letter_code
_entity_poly.pdbx_strand_id
1 'polypeptide(L)' 'IKTIAECLADELINAAKGSSNSYAIKKKDELERVAKSNR' A
#
# COMPACT_ATOMS: atom_id res chain seq x y z
N ILE A 1 -0.65 20.95 -6.14
CA ILE A 1 0.20 19.79 -6.55
C ILE A 1 1.11 19.48 -5.36
N LYS A 2 1.10 18.23 -4.87
CA LYS A 2 2.03 17.81 -3.80
C LYS A 2 3.43 17.63 -4.38
N THR A 3 4.44 17.91 -3.58
CA THR A 3 5.83 17.59 -3.90
C THR A 3 6.06 16.08 -3.82
N ILE A 4 7.16 15.61 -4.44
CA ILE A 4 7.57 14.20 -4.34
C ILE A 4 7.81 13.81 -2.88
N ALA A 5 8.40 14.72 -2.08
CA ALA A 5 8.67 14.47 -0.66
C ALA A 5 7.38 14.27 0.16
N GLU A 6 6.36 15.10 -0.06
CA GLU A 6 5.05 14.96 0.59
C GLU A 6 4.34 13.66 0.18
N CYS A 7 4.36 13.32 -1.12
CA CYS A 7 3.81 12.06 -1.60
C CYS A 7 4.50 10.85 -0.96
N LEU A 8 5.84 10.88 -0.82
CA LEU A 8 6.60 9.81 -0.16
C LEU A 8 6.28 9.72 1.33
N ALA A 9 6.21 10.85 2.03
CA ALA A 9 5.87 10.88 3.45
C ALA A 9 4.47 10.31 3.70
N ASP A 10 3.49 10.71 2.88
CA ASP A 10 2.13 10.18 2.96
C ASP A 10 2.08 8.68 2.71
N GLU A 11 2.82 8.18 1.72
CA GLU A 11 2.87 6.74 1.43
C GLU A 11 3.48 5.96 2.60
N LEU A 12 4.60 6.44 3.18
CA LEU A 12 5.24 5.80 4.34
C LEU A 12 4.32 5.76 5.56
N ILE A 13 3.62 6.86 5.85
CA ILE A 13 2.68 6.93 6.98
C ILE A 13 1.49 5.98 6.77
N ASN A 14 0.93 5.95 5.56
CA ASN A 14 -0.20 5.06 5.25
C ASN A 14 0.21 3.59 5.27
N ALA A 15 1.40 3.26 4.77
CA ALA A 15 1.95 1.91 4.80
C ALA A 15 2.18 1.44 6.24
N ALA A 16 2.77 2.28 7.10
CA ALA A 16 2.99 1.97 8.51
C ALA A 16 1.68 1.72 9.29
N LYS A 17 0.59 2.40 8.89
CA LYS A 17 -0.75 2.19 9.45
C LYS A 17 -1.49 0.98 8.88
N GLY A 18 -0.91 0.27 7.91
CA GLY A 18 -1.62 -0.79 7.17
C GLY A 18 -2.84 -0.29 6.40
N SER A 19 -2.88 1.00 6.04
CA SER A 19 -4.02 1.61 5.37
C SER A 19 -4.09 1.16 3.91
N SER A 20 -5.30 0.89 3.42
CA SER A 20 -5.58 0.65 2.00
C SER A 20 -5.35 1.88 1.11
N ASN A 21 -5.10 3.06 1.70
CA ASN A 21 -4.64 4.23 0.96
C ASN A 21 -3.21 4.05 0.44
N SER A 22 -2.38 3.23 1.11
CA SER A 22 -1.03 2.91 0.64
C SER A 22 -1.07 2.03 -0.60
N TYR A 23 -0.26 2.39 -1.59
CA TYR A 23 -0.04 1.56 -2.77
C TYR A 23 0.57 0.21 -2.39
N ALA A 24 1.59 0.21 -1.53
CA ALA A 24 2.29 -1.00 -1.11
C ALA A 24 1.35 -2.00 -0.42
N ILE A 25 0.48 -1.53 0.48
CA ILE A 25 -0.49 -2.38 1.17
C ILE A 25 -1.48 -3.00 0.18
N LYS A 26 -2.07 -2.19 -0.71
CA LYS A 26 -3.00 -2.70 -1.74
C LYS A 26 -2.38 -3.81 -2.58
N LYS A 27 -1.13 -3.65 -3.01
CA LYS A 27 -0.45 -4.65 -3.83
C LYS A 27 -0.14 -5.93 -3.07
N LYS A 28 0.29 -5.81 -1.81
CA LYS A 28 0.50 -6.97 -0.94
C LYS A 28 -0.80 -7.76 -0.76
N ASP A 29 -1.90 -7.08 -0.43
CA ASP A 29 -3.20 -7.73 -0.18
C ASP A 29 -3.77 -8.40 -1.44
N GLU A 30 -3.57 -7.77 -2.61
CA GLU A 30 -3.93 -8.35 -3.91
C GLU A 30 -3.18 -9.68 -4.15
N LEU A 31 -1.87 -9.70 -3.92
CA LEU A 31 -1.04 -10.90 -4.09
C LEU A 31 -1.42 -12.01 -3.10
N GLU A 32 -1.61 -11.66 -1.82
CA GLU A 32 -2.02 -12.63 -0.80
C GLU A 32 -3.39 -13.24 -1.11
N ARG A 33 -4.33 -12.44 -1.65
CA ARG A 33 -5.64 -12.94 -2.07
C ARG A 33 -5.54 -13.95 -3.21
N VAL A 34 -4.73 -13.65 -4.23
CA VAL A 34 -4.50 -14.57 -5.35
C VAL A 34 -3.86 -15.86 -4.86
N ALA A 35 -2.84 -15.77 -4.00
CA ALA A 35 -2.17 -16.94 -3.44
C ALA A 35 -3.13 -17.83 -2.63
N LYS A 36 -4.01 -17.24 -1.81
CA LYS A 36 -5.03 -17.98 -1.05
C LYS A 36 -6.08 -18.65 -1.93
N SER A 37 -6.44 -18.03 -3.06
CA SER A 37 -7.45 -18.58 -3.97
C SER A 37 -6.94 -19.72 -4.85
N ASN A 38 -5.63 -19.86 -5.01
CA ASN A 38 -4.99 -20.87 -5.86
C ASN A 38 -4.43 -22.07 -5.06
N ARG A 39 -4.87 -22.24 -3.81
CA ARG A 39 -4.49 -23.35 -2.94
C ARG A 39 -5.65 -24.34 -2.79
#